data_AF-X7ZWL9-F1
#
_entry.id   AF-X7ZWL9-F1
#
_cell.length_a   1.000
_cell.length_b   1.000
_cell.length_c   1.000
_cell.angle_alpha   90.00
_cell.angle_beta   90.00
_cell.angle_gamma   90.00
#
_symmetry.space_group_name_H-M   'P 1'
#
loop_
_entity.id
_entity.type
_entity.pdbx_description
1 polymer ?
#
loop_
_entity_poly.entity_id
_entity_poly.type
_entity_poly.pdbx_seq_one_letter_code
_entity_poly.pdbx_strand_id
1 'polypeptide(L)' 'MLGQPDELRGELVCAVVRRSPHHRDVTLDELCSFLDERGLMKQKWPERLVIVDEYPLTGLGKVAKADLAGR' A
#
# COMPACT_ATOMS: atom_id res chain seq x y z
N MET A 1 -2.15 -1.53 4.05
CA MET A 1 -1.96 -0.07 4.05
C MET A 1 -1.19 0.34 5.30
N LEU A 2 -0.30 1.31 5.16
CA LEU A 2 0.49 1.90 6.24
C LEU A 2 0.65 3.41 5.99
N GLY A 3 0.92 4.16 7.06
CA GLY A 3 1.37 5.56 6.94
C GLY A 3 2.83 5.59 6.50
N GLN A 4 3.13 6.41 5.50
CA GLN A 4 4.49 6.69 5.08
C GLN A 4 4.81 8.16 5.37
N PRO A 5 5.98 8.49 5.95
CA PRO A 5 6.39 9.87 6.14
C PRO A 5 6.43 10.60 4.80
N ASP A 6 5.81 11.78 4.77
CA ASP A 6 5.76 12.65 3.60
C ASP A 6 6.22 14.06 4.00
N GLU A 7 7.13 14.65 3.23
CA GLU A 7 7.75 15.93 3.56
C GLU A 7 6.74 17.10 3.55
N LEU A 8 5.64 16.97 2.82
CA LEU A 8 4.63 18.03 2.68
C LEU A 8 3.50 17.89 3.70
N ARG A 9 3.04 16.66 3.95
CA ARG A 9 1.81 16.39 4.74
C ARG A 9 2.08 15.70 6.07
N GLY A 10 3.33 15.40 6.38
CA GLY A 10 3.74 14.63 7.56
C GLY A 10 3.60 13.13 7.30
N GLU A 11 2.40 12.65 6.98
CA GLU A 11 2.12 11.24 6.68
C GLU A 11 1.11 11.09 5.54
N LEU A 12 1.37 10.16 4.62
CA LEU A 12 0.44 9.75 3.55
C LEU A 12 0.00 8.29 3.70
N VAL A 13 -1.15 7.93 3.13
CA VAL A 13 -1.61 6.54 3.10
C VAL A 13 -0.94 5.80 1.95
N CYS A 14 -0.14 4.80 2.27
CA CYS A 14 0.52 3.92 1.29
C CYS A 14 -0.12 2.53 1.27
N ALA A 15 -0.53 2.08 0.08
CA ALA A 15 -0.94 0.72 -0.18
C ALA A 15 0.26 -0.08 -0.68
N VAL A 16 0.62 -1.14 0.05
CA VAL A 16 1.60 -2.12 -0.41
C VAL A 16 0.86 -3.35 -0.88
N VAL A 17 1.09 -3.73 -2.13
CA VAL A 17 0.44 -4.87 -2.77
C VAL A 17 1.52 -5.84 -3.24
N ARG A 18 1.36 -7.11 -2.88
CA ARG A 18 2.23 -8.16 -3.42
C ARG A 18 1.85 -8.45 -4.88
N ARG A 19 2.84 -8.50 -5.75
CA ARG A 19 2.68 -8.93 -7.15
C ARG A 19 2.05 -10.32 -7.19
N SER A 20 1.11 -10.48 -8.12
CA SER A 20 0.52 -11.78 -8.39
C SER A 20 1.30 -12.48 -9.50
N PRO A 21 1.60 -13.78 -9.39
CA PRO A 21 2.26 -14.52 -10.48
C PRO A 21 1.34 -14.72 -11.70
N HIS A 22 0.03 -14.50 -11.56
CA HIS A 22 -0.97 -14.77 -12.59
C HIS A 22 -1.66 -13.52 -13.14
N HIS A 23 -1.40 -12.36 -12.55
CA HIS A 23 -2.06 -11.11 -12.92
C HIS A 23 -1.03 -10.00 -13.03
N ARG A 24 -1.32 -9.01 -13.89
CA ARG A 24 -0.54 -7.77 -13.93
C ARG A 24 -0.59 -7.05 -12.59
N ASP A 25 0.37 -6.15 -12.39
CA ASP A 25 0.36 -5.24 -11.25
C ASP A 25 -0.89 -4.36 -11.29
N VAL A 26 -1.52 -4.18 -10.13
CA VAL A 26 -2.63 -3.24 -9.97
C VAL A 26 -2.09 -1.82 -10.02
N THR A 27 -2.88 -0.90 -10.55
CA THR A 27 -2.56 0.53 -10.53
C THR A 27 -3.22 1.24 -9.35
N LEU A 28 -2.70 2.42 -9.01
CA LEU A 28 -3.29 3.22 -7.93
C LEU A 28 -4.73 3.62 -8.25
N ASP A 29 -5.02 3.95 -9.51
CA ASP A 29 -6.35 4.32 -9.99
C ASP A 29 -7.34 3.15 -9.83
N GLU A 30 -6.98 1.94 -10.30
CA GLU A 30 -7.81 0.74 -10.12
C GLU A 30 -8.07 0.43 -8.65
N LEU A 31 -7.07 0.63 -7.78
CA LEU A 31 -7.23 0.43 -6.35
C LEU A 31 -8.18 1.47 -5.74
N CYS A 32 -8.07 2.73 -6.14
CA CYS A 32 -8.96 3.80 -5.70
C CYS A 32 -10.40 3.58 -6.20
N SER A 33 -10.60 3.20 -7.47
CA SER A 33 -11.92 2.83 -8.01
C SER A 33 -12.54 1.68 -7.23
N PHE A 34 -11.77 0.64 -6.92
CA PHE A 34 -12.25 -0.49 -6.12
C PHE A 34 -12.66 -0.09 -4.69
N LEU A 35 -11.97 0.88 -4.09
CA LEU A 35 -12.31 1.43 -2.77
C LEU A 35 -13.54 2.33 -2.83
N ASP A 36 -13.70 3.10 -3.91
CA ASP A 36 -14.86 3.94 -4.19
C ASP A 36 -16.14 3.11 -4.34
N GLU A 37 -16.08 2.03 -5.13
CA GLU A 37 -17.19 1.09 -5.32
C GLU A 37 -17.65 0.44 -3.99
N ARG A 38 -16.74 0.35 -3.01
CA ARG A 38 -17.02 -0.17 -1.67
C ARG A 38 -17.45 0.90 -0.66
N GLY A 39 -17.59 2.14 -1.08
CA GLY A 39 -18.01 3.26 -0.25
C GLY A 39 -16.97 3.71 0.78
N LEU A 40 -15.68 3.45 0.53
CA LEU A 40 -14.63 3.92 1.44
C LEU A 40 -14.44 5.43 1.30
N MET A 41 -14.39 6.15 2.42
CA MET A 41 -14.14 7.59 2.43
C MET A 41 -12.80 7.94 1.77
N LYS A 42 -12.79 8.98 0.92
CA LYS A 42 -11.60 9.46 0.18
C LYS A 42 -10.39 9.75 1.07
N GLN A 43 -10.60 10.19 2.31
CA GLN A 43 -9.50 10.40 3.28
C GLN A 43 -8.72 9.11 3.62
N LYS A 44 -9.32 7.94 3.40
CA LYS A 44 -8.66 6.63 3.63
C LYS A 44 -8.07 6.04 2.35
N TRP A 45 -8.18 6.74 1.23
CA TRP A 45 -7.64 6.24 -0.02
C TRP A 45 -6.12 6.30 0.01
N PRO A 46 -5.46 5.29 -0.55
CA PRO A 46 -4.02 5.35 -0.71
C PRO A 46 -3.67 6.48 -1.68
N GLU A 47 -2.66 7.25 -1.32
CA GLU A 47 -2.05 8.27 -2.19
C GLU A 47 -0.81 7.71 -2.89
N ARG A 48 -0.27 6.59 -2.37
CA ARG A 48 0.85 5.86 -2.95
C ARG A 48 0.55 4.37 -3.03
N LEU A 49 1.03 3.76 -4.10
CA LEU A 49 1.02 2.31 -4.29
C LEU A 49 2.45 1.81 -4.47
N VAL A 50 2.83 0.82 -3.66
CA VAL A 50 4.11 0.12 -3.75
C VAL A 50 3.85 -1.34 -4.07
N ILE A 51 4.40 -1.82 -5.18
CA ILE A 51 4.34 -3.23 -5.56
C ILE A 51 5.59 -3.93 -5.05
N VAL A 52 5.42 -5.06 -4.37
CA VAL A 52 6.53 -5.90 -3.87
C VAL A 52 6.37 -7.33 -4.37
N ASP A 53 7.46 -8.02 -4.65
CA ASP A 53 7.40 -9.45 -5.00
C ASP A 53 7.09 -10.31 -3.78
N GLU A 54 7.65 -9.93 -2.61
CA GLU A 54 7.39 -10.56 -1.32
C GLU A 54 7.23 -9.52 -0.22
N TYR A 55 6.40 -9.81 0.78
CA TYR A 55 6.32 -8.96 1.96
C TYR A 55 7.55 -9.22 2.84
N PRO A 56 8.30 -8.18 3.26
CA PRO A 56 9.36 -8.37 4.23
C PRO A 56 8.74 -8.90 5.52
N LEU A 57 9.31 -9.97 6.05
CA LEU A 57 8.87 -10.59 7.29
C LEU A 57 9.86 -10.25 8.41
N THR A 58 9.36 -10.03 9.62
CA THR A 58 10.18 -9.99 10.82
C THR A 58 10.71 -11.40 11.12
N GLY A 59 11.70 -11.52 12.00
CA GLY A 59 12.22 -12.83 12.46
C GLY A 59 11.17 -13.75 13.11
N LEU A 60 9.94 -13.28 13.32
CA LEU A 60 8.78 -14.03 13.82
C LEU A 60 7.74 -14.32 12.73
N GLY A 61 8.05 -14.10 11.45
CA GLY A 61 7.16 -14.39 10.31
C GLY A 61 5.99 -13.41 10.13
N LYS A 62 5.98 -12.27 10.83
CA LYS A 62 4.97 -11.22 10.66
C LYS A 62 5.43 -10.20 9.64
N VAL A 63 4.50 -9.57 8.91
CA VAL A 63 4.86 -8.49 7.97
C VAL A 63 5.56 -7.34 8.69
N ALA A 64 6.79 -7.04 8.29
CA ALA A 64 7.64 -5.97 8.81
C ALA A 64 7.22 -4.63 8.20
N LYS A 65 6.13 -4.04 8.71
CA LYS A 65 5.60 -2.75 8.21
C LYS A 65 6.62 -1.61 8.23
N ALA A 66 7.57 -1.63 9.18
CA ALA A 66 8.62 -0.61 9.27
C ALA A 66 9.56 -0.63 8.05
N ASP A 67 9.89 -1.81 7.53
CA ASP A 67 10.72 -1.97 6.33
C ASP A 67 9.98 -1.47 5.08
N LEU A 68 8.66 -1.66 5.04
CA LEU A 68 7.80 -1.16 3.98
C LEU A 68 7.57 0.35 4.04
N ALA A 69 7.62 0.97 5.22
CA ALA A 69 7.41 2.41 5.38
C ALA A 69 8.55 3.26 4.78
N GLY A 70 9.74 2.69 4.61
CA GLY A 70 10.90 3.36 4.03
C GLY A 70 11.03 3.24 2.50
N ARG A 71 10.06 2.61 1.81
CA ARG A 71 10.09 2.38 0.34
C ARG A 71 9.18 3.33 -0.42
#